data_AF-A0A5D2HZE1-F1
#
_entry.id   AF-A0A5D2HZE1-F1
#
_cell.length_a   1.000
_cell.length_b   1.000
_cell.length_c   1.000
_cell.angle_alpha   90.00
_cell.angle_beta   90.00
_cell.angle_gamma   90.00
#
_symmetry.space_group_name_H-M   'P 1'
#
loop_
_entity.id
_entity.type
_entity.pdbx_description
1 polymer ?
#
loop_
_entity_poly.entity_id
_entity_poly.type
_entity_poly.pdbx_seq_one_letter_code
_entity_poly.pdbx_strand_id
1 'polypeptide(L)'
;MAYSGVLKTLIRSSYLGSTTRNFSLVSSQISNHTAKWMQDSSKKSPMELINEVPPIKVEGRIVACEGDNNPALGHPIEFICLDLKEPAVCKYCSLRYVQEHHQKLLFNSSQAVGTIVILLYPWGTFLCFSLLVTNLMNPF
;
A
#
# COMPACT_ATOMS: atom_id res chain seq x y z
N MET A 1 -41.92 -34.48 38.65
CA MET A 1 -41.37 -34.39 37.28
C MET A 1 -41.43 -32.93 36.86
N ALA A 2 -40.29 -32.23 36.90
CA ALA A 2 -40.18 -30.81 36.59
C ALA A 2 -40.19 -30.61 35.08
N TYR A 3 -41.12 -29.82 34.54
CA TYR A 3 -40.99 -29.25 33.21
C TYR A 3 -40.65 -27.77 33.37
N SER A 4 -39.36 -27.49 33.22
CA SER A 4 -38.76 -26.17 33.31
C SER A 4 -39.28 -25.26 32.19
N GLY A 5 -39.72 -24.06 32.56
CA GLY A 5 -40.21 -23.04 31.63
C GLY A 5 -39.11 -22.54 30.69
N VAL A 6 -39.36 -22.64 29.39
CA VAL A 6 -38.47 -22.11 28.35
C VAL A 6 -38.84 -20.65 28.10
N LEU A 7 -38.17 -19.73 28.81
CA LEU A 7 -38.18 -18.30 28.50
C LEU A 7 -37.47 -18.08 27.16
N LYS A 8 -38.20 -17.58 26.16
CA LYS A 8 -37.65 -17.12 24.87
C LYS A 8 -36.96 -15.77 25.06
N THR A 9 -35.64 -15.77 25.23
CA THR A 9 -34.84 -14.54 25.21
C THR A 9 -34.70 -14.07 23.76
N LEU A 10 -35.47 -13.06 23.37
CA LEU A 10 -35.26 -12.31 22.13
C LEU A 10 -34.06 -11.37 22.33
N ILE A 11 -32.87 -11.80 21.88
CA ILE A 11 -31.74 -10.89 21.75
C ILE A 11 -31.97 -10.04 20.50
N ARG A 12 -32.50 -8.83 20.73
CA ARG A 12 -32.51 -7.72 19.79
C ARG A 12 -31.04 -7.31 19.54
N SER A 13 -30.40 -7.89 18.53
CA SER A 13 -29.07 -7.44 18.10
C SER A 13 -29.22 -6.10 17.39
N SER A 14 -28.82 -5.05 18.09
CA SER A 14 -28.63 -3.70 17.58
C SER A 14 -27.69 -3.71 16.39
N TYR A 15 -28.19 -3.18 15.28
CA TYR A 15 -27.47 -2.53 14.17
C TYR A 15 -26.29 -1.70 14.70
N LEU A 16 -25.12 -2.33 14.73
CA LEU A 16 -23.82 -1.68 14.83
C LEU A 16 -22.94 -2.40 13.81
N GLY A 17 -22.88 -1.83 12.60
CA GLY A 17 -21.99 -2.27 11.53
C GLY A 17 -20.54 -2.02 11.93
N SER A 18 -19.99 -2.93 12.73
CA SER A 18 -18.57 -2.96 13.03
C SER A 18 -17.86 -3.66 11.87
N THR A 19 -17.60 -2.91 10.80
CA THR A 19 -16.71 -3.33 9.71
C THR A 19 -15.26 -3.21 10.17
N THR A 20 -14.88 -3.94 11.21
CA THR A 20 -13.47 -4.26 11.45
C THR A 20 -13.17 -5.52 10.64
N ARG A 21 -12.75 -5.32 9.39
CA ARG A 21 -12.15 -6.38 8.59
C ARG A 21 -10.87 -6.79 9.33
N ASN A 22 -10.93 -7.86 10.12
CA ASN A 22 -9.78 -8.45 10.82
C ASN A 22 -8.75 -8.86 9.76
N PHE A 23 -7.77 -7.99 9.54
CA PHE A 23 -6.77 -8.10 8.47
C PHE A 23 -5.88 -9.35 8.61
N SER A 24 -5.73 -9.86 9.84
CA SER A 24 -4.84 -10.98 10.17
C SER A 24 -5.35 -12.35 9.72
N LEU A 25 -6.66 -12.56 9.61
CA LEU A 25 -7.24 -13.83 9.17
C LEU A 25 -7.34 -13.96 7.64
N VAL A 26 -7.24 -12.84 6.92
CA VAL A 26 -7.38 -12.82 5.46
C VAL A 26 -6.15 -13.40 4.76
N SER A 27 -4.94 -13.22 5.32
CA SER A 27 -3.70 -13.70 4.70
C SER A 27 -3.68 -15.24 4.55
N SER A 28 -4.11 -15.98 5.58
CA SER A 28 -4.21 -17.44 5.49
C SER A 28 -5.31 -17.90 4.54
N GLN A 29 -6.40 -17.15 4.40
CA GLN A 29 -7.47 -17.48 3.46
C GLN A 29 -7.09 -17.21 1.99
N ILE A 30 -6.19 -16.25 1.73
CA ILE A 30 -5.72 -15.94 0.37
C ILE A 30 -4.81 -17.05 -0.18
N SER A 31 -3.87 -17.56 0.61
CA SER A 31 -3.03 -18.69 0.18
C SER A 31 -3.86 -19.95 -0.05
N ASN A 32 -4.87 -20.17 0.78
CA ASN A 32 -5.82 -21.27 0.63
C ASN A 32 -6.66 -21.20 -0.66
N HIS A 33 -6.97 -19.99 -1.16
CA HIS A 33 -7.76 -19.84 -2.38
C HIS A 33 -7.00 -20.36 -3.61
N THR A 34 -5.78 -19.88 -3.83
CA THR A 34 -4.98 -20.28 -5.01
C THR A 34 -4.59 -21.76 -4.93
N ALA A 35 -4.19 -22.25 -3.74
CA ALA A 35 -3.80 -23.63 -3.53
C ALA A 35 -4.93 -24.65 -3.84
N LYS A 36 -6.19 -24.21 -3.83
CA LYS A 36 -7.35 -25.07 -4.14
C LYS A 36 -7.39 -25.50 -5.61
N TRP A 37 -6.92 -24.68 -6.54
CA TRP A 37 -7.10 -24.91 -7.99
C TRP A 37 -5.78 -24.91 -8.77
N MET A 38 -4.73 -24.25 -8.26
CA MET A 38 -3.43 -24.21 -8.93
C MET A 38 -2.58 -25.40 -8.45
N GLN A 39 -2.39 -26.39 -9.33
CA GLN A 39 -1.62 -27.61 -9.02
C GLN A 39 -0.11 -27.41 -9.22
N ASP A 40 0.27 -26.55 -10.16
CA ASP A 40 1.66 -26.23 -10.45
C ASP A 40 2.14 -25.06 -9.56
N SER A 41 2.95 -25.37 -8.55
CA SER A 41 3.55 -24.38 -7.64
C SER A 41 4.91 -23.86 -8.11
N SER A 42 5.40 -24.29 -9.28
CA SER A 42 6.68 -23.80 -9.83
C SER A 42 6.58 -22.37 -10.38
N LYS A 43 5.38 -21.95 -10.78
CA LYS A 43 5.07 -20.60 -11.27
C LYS A 43 4.45 -19.76 -10.15
N LYS A 44 4.73 -18.46 -10.17
CA LYS A 44 4.09 -17.50 -9.26
C LYS A 44 2.58 -17.51 -9.45
N SER A 45 1.85 -17.41 -8.35
CA SER A 45 0.38 -17.33 -8.41
C SER A 45 -0.07 -16.01 -9.04
N PRO A 46 -1.26 -15.93 -9.66
CA PRO A 46 -1.79 -14.66 -10.17
C PRO A 46 -1.87 -13.56 -9.09
N MET A 47 -2.15 -13.95 -7.84
CA MET A 47 -2.17 -13.05 -6.69
C MET A 47 -0.79 -12.45 -6.39
N GLU A 48 0.26 -13.25 -6.55
CA GLU A 48 1.64 -12.81 -6.35
C GLU A 48 2.07 -11.87 -7.48
N LEU A 49 1.76 -12.23 -8.72
CA LEU A 49 2.07 -11.41 -9.91
C LEU A 49 1.45 -10.02 -9.83
N ILE A 50 0.17 -9.90 -9.43
CA ILE A 50 -0.46 -8.58 -9.32
C ILE A 50 0.10 -7.76 -8.15
N ASN A 51 0.58 -8.43 -7.09
CA ASN A 51 1.18 -7.74 -5.95
C ASN A 51 2.51 -7.10 -6.30
N GLU A 52 3.25 -7.64 -7.26
CA GLU A 52 4.49 -7.06 -7.79
C GLU A 52 4.25 -5.77 -8.59
N VAL A 53 3.06 -5.60 -9.18
CA VAL A 53 2.73 -4.41 -9.97
C VAL A 53 2.51 -3.20 -9.07
N PRO A 54 3.29 -2.10 -9.20
CA PRO A 54 3.15 -0.94 -8.34
C PRO A 54 1.82 -0.20 -8.58
N PRO A 55 1.26 0.48 -7.57
CA PRO A 55 0.08 1.32 -7.76
C PRO A 55 0.32 2.44 -8.78
N ILE A 56 -0.63 2.61 -9.70
CA ILE A 56 -0.63 3.64 -10.74
C ILE A 56 -1.10 4.95 -10.13
N LYS A 57 -0.32 6.00 -10.34
CA LYS A 57 -0.63 7.35 -9.87
C LYS A 57 -1.44 8.07 -10.92
N VAL A 58 -2.52 8.70 -10.50
CA VAL A 58 -3.34 9.56 -11.37
C VAL A 58 -3.65 10.87 -10.66
N GLU A 59 -3.76 11.95 -11.43
CA GLU A 59 -4.08 13.28 -10.89
C GLU A 59 -5.58 13.43 -10.60
N GLY A 60 -6.43 12.77 -11.40
CA GLY A 60 -7.88 12.83 -11.30
C GLY A 60 -8.45 12.14 -10.05
N ARG A 61 -9.64 12.57 -9.64
CA ARG A 61 -10.42 11.92 -8.57
C ARG A 61 -11.10 10.63 -9.01
N ILE A 62 -11.34 10.47 -10.31
CA ILE A 62 -11.97 9.30 -10.91
C ILE A 62 -11.07 8.80 -12.03
N VAL A 63 -10.85 7.49 -12.08
CA VAL A 63 -10.13 6.80 -13.17
C VAL A 63 -11.08 5.86 -13.91
N ALA A 64 -10.94 5.79 -15.22
CA ALA A 64 -11.61 4.79 -16.06
C ALA A 64 -10.60 3.66 -16.36
N CYS A 65 -10.86 2.46 -15.84
CA CYS A 65 -10.05 1.29 -16.11
C CYS A 65 -10.67 0.51 -17.26
N GLU A 66 -9.97 0.42 -18.39
CA GLU A 66 -10.38 -0.33 -19.60
C GLU A 66 -9.68 -1.69 -19.70
N GLY A 67 -8.65 -1.91 -18.88
CA GLY A 67 -7.87 -3.15 -18.77
C GLY A 67 -6.68 -3.27 -19.72
N ASP A 68 -6.84 -2.90 -20.99
CA ASP A 68 -5.76 -2.86 -21.98
C ASP A 68 -5.94 -1.63 -22.90
N ASN A 69 -4.93 -1.31 -23.70
CA ASN A 69 -4.97 -0.24 -24.70
C ASN A 69 -6.03 -0.48 -25.78
N ASN A 70 -6.43 -1.74 -25.98
CA ASN A 70 -7.54 -2.10 -26.84
C ASN A 70 -8.77 -2.41 -25.97
N PRO A 71 -9.84 -1.59 -26.03
CA PRO A 71 -11.04 -1.80 -25.21
C PRO A 71 -11.77 -3.12 -25.53
N ALA A 72 -11.48 -3.76 -26.67
CA ALA A 72 -12.06 -5.06 -27.02
C ALA A 72 -11.40 -6.26 -26.30
N LEU A 73 -10.20 -6.10 -25.74
CA LEU A 73 -9.45 -7.18 -25.08
C LEU A 73 -9.45 -7.07 -23.54
N GLY A 74 -9.97 -5.97 -23.02
CA GLY A 74 -10.02 -5.70 -21.60
C GLY A 74 -11.29 -6.20 -20.92
N HIS A 75 -11.75 -5.42 -19.95
CA HIS A 75 -12.97 -5.66 -19.19
C HIS A 75 -13.95 -4.49 -19.37
N PRO A 76 -15.22 -4.62 -18.97
CA PRO A 76 -16.14 -3.49 -18.97
C PRO A 76 -15.55 -2.31 -18.20
N ILE A 77 -15.70 -1.11 -18.77
CA ILE A 77 -15.09 0.11 -18.21
C ILE A 77 -15.54 0.28 -16.76
N GLU A 78 -14.57 0.27 -15.84
CA GLU A 78 -14.82 0.50 -14.42
C GLU A 78 -14.38 1.91 -14.03
N PHE A 79 -15.33 2.73 -13.59
CA PHE A 79 -15.05 4.04 -13.00
C PHE A 79 -14.78 3.90 -11.51
N ILE A 80 -13.57 4.25 -11.09
CA ILE A 80 -13.09 4.04 -9.72
C ILE A 80 -12.84 5.41 -9.08
N CYS A 81 -13.42 5.62 -7.89
CA CYS A 81 -13.21 6.83 -7.09
C CYS A 81 -11.96 6.71 -6.21
N LEU A 82 -11.11 7.74 -6.22
CA LEU A 82 -9.82 7.80 -5.55
C LEU A 82 -9.77 8.79 -4.38
N ASP A 83 -10.93 9.21 -3.89
CA ASP A 83 -11.05 10.13 -2.75
C ASP A 83 -10.56 9.51 -1.43
N LEU A 84 -10.38 8.19 -1.38
CA LEU A 84 -9.82 7.50 -0.22
C LEU A 84 -8.28 7.57 -0.21
N LYS A 85 -7.70 7.55 0.99
CA LYS A 85 -6.23 7.51 1.17
C LYS A 85 -5.62 6.16 0.76
N GLU A 86 -6.40 5.09 0.85
CA GLU A 86 -5.99 3.75 0.47
C GLU A 86 -6.03 3.56 -1.06
N PRO A 87 -5.13 2.76 -1.64
CA PRO A 87 -5.16 2.46 -3.06
C PRO A 87 -6.48 1.76 -3.43
N ALA A 88 -7.21 2.34 -4.38
CA ALA A 88 -8.41 1.71 -4.91
C ALA A 88 -8.03 0.64 -5.95
N VAL A 89 -8.73 -0.49 -5.93
CA VAL A 89 -8.41 -1.65 -6.78
C VAL A 89 -9.50 -1.83 -7.83
N CYS A 90 -9.10 -1.97 -9.10
CA CYS A 90 -10.01 -2.41 -10.17
C CYS A 90 -10.44 -3.86 -9.90
N LYS A 91 -11.74 -4.15 -9.96
CA LYS A 91 -12.27 -5.49 -9.65
C LYS A 91 -11.89 -6.54 -10.68
N TYR A 92 -11.60 -6.11 -11.91
CA TYR A 92 -11.30 -6.99 -13.02
C TYR A 92 -9.79 -7.19 -13.19
N CYS A 93 -9.05 -6.12 -13.40
CA CYS A 93 -7.59 -6.19 -13.57
C CYS A 93 -6.82 -6.34 -12.25
N SER A 94 -7.46 -6.08 -11.11
CA SER A 94 -6.77 -5.99 -9.80
C SER A 94 -5.64 -4.94 -9.75
N LEU A 95 -5.59 -4.02 -10.73
CA LEU A 95 -4.68 -2.88 -10.75
C LEU A 95 -5.06 -1.89 -9.66
N ARG A 96 -4.04 -1.31 -9.03
CA ARG A 96 -4.17 -0.37 -7.93
C ARG A 96 -3.99 1.05 -8.43
N TYR A 97 -4.90 1.93 -8.07
CA TYR A 97 -4.86 3.36 -8.41
C TYR A 97 -4.78 4.20 -7.15
N VAL A 98 -3.95 5.24 -7.20
CA VAL A 98 -3.79 6.21 -6.11
C VAL A 98 -3.84 7.61 -6.67
N GLN A 99 -4.47 8.52 -5.91
CA GLN A 99 -4.43 9.94 -6.24
C GLN A 99 -3.09 10.54 -5.79
N GLU A 100 -2.42 11.27 -6.69
CA GLU A 100 -1.09 11.85 -6.40
C GLU A 100 -1.06 12.76 -5.17
N HIS A 101 -2.14 13.52 -4.94
CA HIS A 101 -2.23 14.47 -3.84
C HIS A 101 -2.17 13.77 -2.46
N HIS A 102 -2.65 12.52 -2.36
CA HIS A 102 -2.60 11.74 -1.12
C HIS A 102 -1.22 11.11 -0.90
N GLN A 103 -0.48 10.81 -1.97
CA GLN A 103 0.83 10.15 -1.85
C GLN A 103 1.93 11.11 -1.41
N LYS A 104 1.87 12.40 -1.76
CA LYS A 104 2.81 13.41 -1.23
C LYS A 104 2.76 13.49 0.30
N LEU A 105 1.58 13.36 0.91
CA LEU A 105 1.44 13.39 2.37
C LEU A 105 2.06 12.18 3.06
N LEU A 106 2.02 11.00 2.44
CA LEU A 106 2.66 9.80 2.99
C LEU A 106 4.17 9.78 2.76
N PHE A 107 4.65 10.16 1.56
CA PHE A 107 6.08 10.20 1.27
C PHE A 107 6.82 11.30 2.05
N ASN A 108 6.18 12.46 2.26
CA ASN A 108 6.74 13.56 3.08
C ASN A 108 6.78 13.22 4.58
N SER A 109 5.98 12.26 5.06
CA SER A 109 6.02 11.81 6.46
C SER A 109 7.10 10.75 6.73
N SER A 110 7.62 10.09 5.69
CA SER A 110 8.69 9.08 5.78
C SER A 110 10.08 9.61 5.44
N GLN A 111 10.22 10.88 5.01
CA GLN A 111 11.51 11.50 4.67
C GLN A 111 12.11 12.38 5.79
N ALA A 112 11.71 12.13 7.04
CA ALA A 112 12.32 12.72 8.23
C ALA A 112 13.16 11.71 9.05
N VAL A 113 13.54 10.57 8.47
CA VAL A 113 14.46 9.61 9.11
C VAL A 113 15.58 9.20 8.16
N GLY A 114 16.80 9.61 8.50
CA GLY A 114 18.07 9.24 7.84
C GLY A 114 18.50 10.27 6.81
N THR A 115 19.66 10.94 6.91
CA THR A 115 20.93 10.44 7.41
C THR A 115 21.81 11.65 7.71
N ILE A 116 22.07 11.95 9.00
CA ILE A 116 23.31 12.65 9.36
C ILE A 116 24.42 11.65 9.02
N VAL A 117 25.04 11.84 7.86
CA VAL A 117 26.26 11.15 7.48
C VAL A 117 27.33 11.73 8.40
N ILE A 118 27.50 11.16 9.59
CA ILE A 118 28.75 11.34 10.33
C ILE A 118 29.79 10.61 9.48
N LEU A 119 30.49 11.37 8.64
CA LEU A 119 31.73 10.95 8.03
C LEU A 119 32.75 10.74 9.16
N LEU A 120 32.67 9.60 9.84
CA LEU A 120 33.77 9.08 10.65
C LEU A 120 34.84 8.58 9.67
N TYR A 121 35.66 9.53 9.20
CA TYR A 121 36.92 9.21 8.54
C TYR A 121 37.81 8.43 9.52
N PRO A 122 38.39 7.27 9.13
CA PRO A 122 39.12 6.37 10.02
C PRO A 122 40.59 6.77 10.19
N TRP A 123 40.88 8.06 10.35
CA TRP A 123 42.24 8.55 10.55
C TRP A 123 42.26 9.42 11.79
N GLY A 124 42.54 8.78 12.93
CA GLY A 124 42.96 9.49 14.11
C GLY A 124 44.27 10.19 13.82
N THR A 125 44.32 11.51 14.00
CA THR A 125 45.39 12.26 14.69
C THR A 125 45.22 13.78 14.52
N PHE A 126 45.18 14.45 15.68
CA PHE A 126 45.67 15.81 15.96
C PHE A 126 45.06 17.05 15.29
N LEU A 127 44.29 17.76 16.12
CA LEU A 127 44.40 19.21 16.36
C LEU A 127 45.72 19.83 15.88
N CYS A 128 45.69 20.58 14.78
CA CYS A 128 46.42 21.84 14.57
C CYS A 128 46.15 22.32 13.14
N PHE A 129 45.40 23.40 12.96
CA PHE A 129 45.71 24.51 12.03
C PHE A 129 44.57 25.54 12.04
N SER A 130 44.42 26.24 13.17
CA SER A 130 43.99 27.63 13.11
C SER A 130 45.13 28.41 12.46
N LEU A 131 45.19 28.47 11.12
CA LEU A 131 45.97 29.47 10.37
C LEU A 131 45.76 29.29 8.84
N LEU A 132 44.69 29.86 8.26
CA LEU A 132 44.73 30.59 6.98
C LEU A 132 43.35 31.17 6.64
N VAL A 133 42.88 32.10 7.46
CA VAL A 133 42.12 33.21 6.88
C VAL A 133 43.10 33.97 5.99
N THR A 134 42.62 34.38 4.82
CA THR A 134 43.25 35.23 3.78
C THR A 134 43.86 34.49 2.60
N ASN A 135 43.52 35.04 1.43
CA ASN A 135 43.90 34.70 0.05
C ASN A 135 42.92 33.76 -0.65
N LEU A 136 42.32 34.09 -1.78
CA LEU A 136 42.30 35.28 -2.63
C LEU A 136 41.33 34.88 -3.76
N MET A 137 40.38 35.75 -4.10
CA MET A 137 39.88 35.98 -5.47
C MET A 137 39.35 34.80 -6.33
N ASN A 138 38.09 34.95 -6.76
CA ASN A 138 37.58 34.68 -8.12
C ASN A 138 38.64 34.89 -9.23
N PRO A 139 38.49 34.45 -10.51
CA PRO A 139 37.33 33.85 -11.19
C PRO A 139 37.66 32.65 -12.12
N PHE A 140 36.64 31.89 -12.55
CA PHE A 140 36.35 31.57 -13.97
C PHE A 140 34.93 31.01 -14.07
#